data_AF-A0A5C6L4I2-F1
#
_entry.id   AF-A0A5C6L4I2-F1
#
_cell.length_a   1.000
_cell.length_b   1.000
_cell.length_c   1.000
_cell.angle_alpha   90.00
_cell.angle_beta   90.00
_cell.angle_gamma   90.00
#
_symmetry.space_group_name_H-M   'P 1'
#
loop_
_entity.id
_entity.type
_entity.pdbx_description
1 polymer ?
#
loop_
_entity_poly.entity_id
_entity_poly.type
_entity_poly.pdbx_seq_one_letter_code
_entity_poly.pdbx_strand_id
1 'polypeptide(L)' 'MFRGIMTNRSYNDLIETGYYKIQDNMIDGPSTYWGILVVFNDSDQITQVFYPNIDSAEISTRKGSINNFAKSAWRSISFT' A
#
# COMPACT_ATOMS: atom_id res chain seq x y z
N MET A 1 -12.05 -6.22 -4.88
CA MET A 1 -12.97 -5.16 -5.39
C MET A 1 -12.19 -3.86 -5.53
N PHE A 2 -12.47 -3.07 -6.57
CA PHE A 2 -11.91 -1.71 -6.71
C PHE A 2 -12.51 -0.80 -5.65
N ARG A 3 -11.68 -0.02 -4.97
CA ARG A 3 -12.09 0.89 -3.89
C ARG A 3 -12.05 2.37 -4.27
N GLY A 4 -11.38 2.73 -5.37
CA GLY A 4 -11.34 4.09 -5.88
C GLY A 4 -9.92 4.61 -6.14
N ILE A 5 -9.87 5.90 -6.48
CA ILE A 5 -8.63 6.66 -6.72
C ILE A 5 -8.33 7.50 -5.47
N MET A 6 -7.10 7.43 -4.97
CA MET A 6 -6.66 8.07 -3.72
C MET A 6 -5.58 9.13 -3.99
N THR A 7 -5.75 10.30 -3.39
CA THR A 7 -4.79 11.42 -3.40
C THR A 7 -4.87 12.14 -2.05
N ASN A 8 -3.78 12.81 -1.63
CA ASN A 8 -3.71 13.58 -0.37
C ASN A 8 -4.17 12.80 0.89
N ARG A 9 -3.83 11.50 0.97
CA ARG A 9 -4.22 10.62 2.09
C ARG A 9 -3.03 9.80 2.58
N SER A 10 -3.07 9.32 3.84
CA SER A 10 -2.08 8.36 4.32
C SER A 10 -2.39 6.95 3.83
N TYR A 11 -1.35 6.19 3.48
CA TYR A 11 -1.50 4.74 3.25
C TYR A 11 -2.01 4.01 4.50
N ASN A 12 -1.83 4.58 5.70
CA ASN A 12 -2.31 3.99 6.96
C ASN A 12 -3.84 3.96 7.07
N ASP A 13 -4.54 4.83 6.34
CA ASP A 13 -6.00 4.89 6.35
C ASP A 13 -6.63 3.85 5.39
N LEU A 14 -5.82 3.26 4.51
CA LEU A 14 -6.28 2.33 3.47
C LEU A 14 -6.25 0.89 3.99
N ILE A 15 -7.16 0.58 4.91
CA ILE A 15 -7.19 -0.71 5.62
C ILE A 15 -8.28 -1.66 5.11
N GLU A 16 -9.13 -1.26 4.18
CA GLU A 16 -10.19 -2.13 3.69
C GLU A 16 -9.71 -3.06 2.59
N THR A 17 -10.11 -4.34 2.64
CA THR A 17 -9.77 -5.32 1.60
C THR A 17 -10.19 -4.84 0.22
N GLY A 18 -9.28 -4.83 -0.73
CA GLY A 18 -9.52 -4.36 -2.09
C GLY A 18 -8.28 -3.78 -2.74
N TYR A 19 -8.46 -3.08 -3.86
CA TYR A 19 -7.37 -2.36 -4.50
C TYR A 19 -7.75 -0.90 -4.80
N TYR A 20 -6.75 -0.03 -4.70
CA TYR A 20 -6.84 1.41 -4.87
C TYR A 20 -5.87 1.84 -5.97
N LYS A 21 -6.26 2.84 -6.75
CA LYS A 21 -5.30 3.58 -7.59
C LYS A 21 -4.75 4.72 -6.75
N ILE A 22 -3.45 4.70 -6.49
CA ILE A 22 -2.75 5.73 -5.73
C ILE A 22 -2.26 6.79 -6.71
N GLN A 23 -2.50 8.05 -6.38
CA GLN A 23 -2.01 9.24 -7.10
C GLN A 23 -1.19 10.13 -6.16
N ASP A 24 -1.04 11.40 -6.53
CA ASP A 24 -0.09 12.33 -5.93
C ASP A 24 -0.39 12.66 -4.45
N ASN A 25 0.65 13.11 -3.76
CA ASN A 25 0.63 13.62 -2.37
C ASN A 25 0.15 12.61 -1.32
N MET A 26 0.31 11.31 -1.59
CA MET A 26 0.10 10.28 -0.58
C MET A 26 1.26 10.26 0.41
N ILE A 27 0.97 10.12 1.70
CA ILE A 27 1.97 10.13 2.79
C ILE A 27 2.10 8.76 3.45
N ASP A 28 3.22 8.51 4.13
CA ASP A 28 3.56 7.22 4.75
C ASP A 28 3.61 6.04 3.74
N GLY A 29 3.76 6.37 2.46
CA GLY A 29 3.91 5.42 1.37
C GLY A 29 5.34 4.98 1.15
N PRO A 30 5.57 3.89 0.41
CA PRO A 30 6.90 3.40 0.10
C PRO A 30 7.55 4.14 -1.08
N SER A 31 6.80 4.99 -1.78
CA SER A 31 7.22 5.60 -3.03
C SER A 31 6.49 6.92 -3.28
N THR A 32 7.12 7.80 -4.06
CA THR A 32 6.52 9.03 -4.59
C THR A 32 5.79 8.82 -5.91
N TYR A 33 5.92 7.65 -6.54
CA TYR A 33 5.23 7.34 -7.78
C TYR A 33 3.76 6.98 -7.53
N TRP A 34 2.90 7.29 -8.50
CA TRP A 34 1.55 6.74 -8.55
C TRP A 34 1.60 5.24 -8.83
N GLY A 35 0.55 4.51 -8.50
CA GLY A 35 0.55 3.05 -8.64
C GLY A 35 -0.74 2.38 -8.20
N ILE A 36 -0.68 1.07 -8.00
CA ILE A 36 -1.78 0.26 -7.48
C ILE A 36 -1.42 -0.23 -6.08
N LEU A 37 -2.28 0.05 -5.11
CA LEU A 37 -2.20 -0.52 -3.76
C LEU A 37 -3.24 -1.63 -3.65
N VAL A 38 -2.80 -2.82 -3.28
CA VAL A 38 -3.67 -3.95 -2.91
C VAL A 38 -3.63 -4.11 -1.40
N VAL A 39 -4.79 -4.24 -0.79
CA VAL A 39 -4.97 -4.37 0.66
C VAL A 39 -5.68 -5.68 0.95
N PHE A 40 -5.09 -6.47 1.83
CA PHE A 40 -5.70 -7.65 2.44
C PHE A 40 -5.92 -7.33 3.91
N ASN A 41 -7.17 -7.31 4.35
CA ASN A 41 -7.53 -7.21 5.76
C ASN A 41 -8.13 -8.55 6.17
N ASP A 42 -7.31 -9.35 6.86
CA ASP A 42 -7.67 -10.67 7.36
C ASP A 42 -7.72 -10.61 8.89
N SER A 43 -8.94 -10.43 9.40
CA SER A 43 -9.28 -10.33 10.82
C SER A 43 -8.42 -9.30 11.58
N ASP A 44 -7.28 -9.72 12.12
CA ASP A 44 -6.40 -8.89 12.95
C ASP A 44 -5.16 -8.37 12.21
N GLN A 45 -4.97 -8.75 10.95
CA GLN A 45 -3.79 -8.46 10.16
C GLN A 45 -4.16 -7.71 8.88
N ILE A 46 -3.46 -6.61 8.65
CA ILE A 46 -3.51 -5.87 7.40
C ILE A 46 -2.21 -6.11 6.66
N THR A 47 -2.32 -6.50 5.40
CA THR A 47 -1.21 -6.58 4.45
C THR A 47 -1.47 -5.62 3.32
N GLN A 48 -0.48 -4.79 3.00
CA GLN A 48 -0.50 -3.89 1.88
C GLN A 48 0.60 -4.26 0.90
N VAL A 49 0.27 -4.29 -0.39
CA VAL A 49 1.21 -4.51 -1.49
C VAL A 49 1.05 -3.36 -2.48
N PHE A 50 2.13 -2.64 -2.74
CA PHE A 50 2.16 -1.48 -3.62
C PHE A 50 2.98 -1.78 -4.88
N TYR A 51 2.33 -1.61 -6.02
CA TYR A 51 2.89 -1.74 -7.36
C TYR A 51 3.08 -0.32 -7.93
N PRO A 52 4.30 0.21 -7.96
CA PRO A 52 4.54 1.53 -8.54
C PRO A 52 4.35 1.49 -10.06
N ASN A 53 3.83 2.56 -10.65
CA ASN A 53 3.75 2.70 -12.11
C ASN A 53 5.08 3.23 -12.67
N ILE A 54 6.10 2.40 -12.57
CA ILE A 54 7.39 2.57 -13.22
C ILE A 54 7.82 1.19 -13.71
N ASP A 55 8.71 1.15 -14.69
CA ASP A 55 9.31 -0.10 -15.18
C ASP A 55 10.37 -0.64 -14.19
N SER A 56 10.06 -0.68 -12.89
CA SER A 56 10.91 -1.28 -11.87
C SER A 56 10.45 -2.69 -11.55
N ALA A 57 11.41 -3.58 -11.32
CA ALA A 57 11.16 -4.89 -10.73
C ALA A 57 10.90 -4.80 -9.21
N GLU A 58 10.57 -3.62 -8.67
CA GLU A 58 10.50 -3.37 -7.23
C GLU A 58 9.05 -3.14 -6.78
N ILE A 59 8.52 -4.11 -6.04
CA ILE A 59 7.22 -4.04 -5.37
C ILE A 59 7.46 -3.77 -3.89
N SER A 60 6.66 -2.90 -3.27
CA SER A 60 6.75 -2.69 -1.82
C SER A 60 5.62 -3.40 -1.09
N THR A 61 5.91 -4.02 0.04
CA THR A 61 4.92 -4.67 0.89
C THR A 61 5.09 -4.28 2.34
N ARG A 62 4.01 -4.28 3.11
CA ARG A 62 4.05 -4.23 4.57
C ARG A 62 2.94 -5.06 5.17
N LYS A 63 3.16 -5.54 6.38
CA LYS A 63 2.19 -6.28 7.17
C LYS A 63 2.23 -5.81 8.61
N GLY A 64 1.06 -5.65 9.22
CA GLY A 64 0.94 -5.29 10.63
C GLY A 64 -0.41 -5.68 11.21
N SER A 65 -0.47 -5.74 12.54
CA SER A 65 -1.74 -5.89 13.25
C SER A 65 -2.61 -4.64 13.11
N ILE A 66 -3.93 -4.77 13.05
CA ILE A 66 -4.86 -3.63 12.95
C ILE A 66 -4.62 -2.56 14.03
N ASN A 67 -4.27 -2.97 15.26
CA ASN A 67 -4.02 -2.07 16.38
C ASN A 67 -2.66 -1.33 16.29
N ASN A 68 -1.76 -1.77 15.42
CA ASN A 68 -0.41 -1.21 15.29
C ASN A 68 0.01 -1.05 13.82
N PHE A 69 -0.94 -1.01 12.88
CA PHE A 69 -0.65 -1.08 11.45
C PHE A 69 0.19 0.11 10.98
N ALA A 70 -0.10 1.31 11.49
CA ALA A 70 0.66 2.52 11.18
C ALA A 70 2.15 2.44 11.56
N LYS A 71 2.55 1.52 12.45
CA LYS A 71 3.96 1.29 12.82
C LYS A 71 4.64 0.24 11.95
N SER A 72 3.92 -0.41 11.03
CA SER A 72 4.49 -1.43 10.16
C SER A 72 5.40 -0.83 9.11
N ALA A 73 6.59 -1.41 8.96
CA ALA A 73 7.59 -0.95 8.02
C ALA A 73 7.33 -1.50 6.61
N TRP A 74 7.53 -0.65 5.61
CA TRP A 74 7.59 -1.04 4.20
C TRP A 74 8.86 -1.85 3.92
N ARG A 75 8.72 -2.86 3.06
CA ARG A 75 9.80 -3.70 2.56
C ARG A 75 9.71 -3.82 1.05
N SER A 76 10.82 -3.63 0.37
CA SER A 76 10.91 -3.82 -1.07
C SER A 76 11.19 -5.29 -1.42
N ILE A 77 10.55 -5.75 -2.50
CA ILE A 77 10.76 -7.06 -3.12
C ILE A 77 11.24 -6.79 -4.54
N SER A 78 12.43 -7.27 -4.86
CA SER A 78 13.00 -7.23 -6.20
C SER A 78 12.92 -8.61 -6.84
N PHE A 79 12.53 -8.68 -8.11
CA PHE A 79 12.58 -9.91 -8.90
C PHE A 79 13.81 -9.85 -9.81
N THR A 80 14.83 -10.66 -9.50
CA THR A 80 16.02 -10.87 -10.33
C THR A 80 15.81 -11.99 -11.34
#